data_AF-A0A149QJE6-F1
#
_entry.id   AF-A0A149QJE6-F1
#
_cell.length_a   1.000
_cell.length_b   1.000
_cell.length_c   1.000
_cell.angle_alpha   90.00
_cell.angle_beta   90.00
_cell.angle_gamma   90.00
#
_symmetry.space_group_name_H-M   'P 1'
#
loop_
_entity.id
_entity.type
_entity.pdbx_description
1 polymer ?
#
loop_
_entity_poly.entity_id
_entity_poly.type
_entity_poly.pdbx_seq_one_letter_code
_entity_poly.pdbx_strand_id
1 'polypeptide(L)' 'MPNIGRFFIDQVEGVRRADGSLLQVTRISCACLECGRQLRLVPGHGLLDLDGAAVLTCPLCDNR' A
#
# COMPACT_ATOMS: atom_id res chain seq x y z
N MET A 1 21.95 3.71 -2.68
CA MET A 1 21.13 2.51 -2.36
C MET A 1 20.03 2.45 -3.39
N PRO A 2 19.90 1.37 -4.20
CA PRO A 2 18.85 1.31 -5.19
C PRO A 2 17.52 1.07 -4.46
N ASN A 3 16.71 2.12 -4.32
CA ASN A 3 15.32 1.97 -3.89
C ASN A 3 14.54 1.36 -5.07
N ILE A 4 14.41 0.04 -5.11
CA ILE A 4 13.64 -0.68 -6.14
C ILE A 4 12.13 -0.68 -5.79
N GLY A 5 11.66 0.38 -5.12
CA GLY A 5 10.27 0.54 -4.72
C GLY A 5 9.84 1.97 -4.97
N ARG A 6 8.68 2.16 -5.59
CA ARG A 6 8.06 3.47 -5.82
C ARG A 6 7.46 4.10 -4.55
N PHE A 7 7.35 3.30 -3.49
CA PHE A 7 6.79 3.64 -2.19
C PHE A 7 7.66 3.10 -1.07
N PHE A 8 7.77 3.85 0.03
CA PHE A 8 8.31 3.38 1.30
C PHE A 8 7.15 3.02 2.23
N ILE A 9 7.00 1.73 2.57
CA ILE A 9 5.90 1.21 3.40
C ILE A 9 6.27 1.33 4.87
N ASP A 10 5.42 1.98 5.66
CA ASP A 10 5.59 2.15 7.11
C ASP A 10 4.75 1.12 7.87
N GLN A 11 3.45 1.01 7.52
CA GLN A 11 2.53 0.12 8.21
C GLN A 11 1.53 -0.50 7.24
N VAL A 12 1.24 -1.80 7.44
CA VAL A 12 0.22 -2.55 6.71
C VAL A 12 -0.82 -3.05 7.69
N GLU A 13 -2.09 -2.77 7.41
CA GLU A 13 -3.24 -3.28 8.14
C GLU A 13 -4.15 -4.06 7.22
N GLY A 14 -4.77 -5.09 7.78
CA GLY A 14 -5.66 -5.94 7.02
C GLY A 14 -6.41 -6.93 7.91
N VAL A 15 -7.39 -7.58 7.31
CA VAL A 15 -8.10 -8.70 7.91
C VAL A 15 -7.18 -9.91 7.85
N ARG A 16 -7.07 -10.65 8.95
CA ARG A 16 -6.31 -11.89 9.01
C ARG A 16 -7.26 -13.09 9.07
N ARG A 17 -6.87 -14.19 8.43
CA ARG A 17 -7.52 -15.49 8.64
C ARG A 17 -7.20 -16.02 10.04
N ALA A 18 -7.91 -17.07 10.45
CA ALA A 18 -7.67 -17.75 11.72
C ALA A 18 -6.27 -18.37 11.84
N ASP A 19 -5.63 -18.67 10.71
CA ASP A 19 -4.25 -19.16 10.63
C ASP A 19 -3.18 -18.04 10.70
N GLY A 20 -3.60 -16.78 10.84
CA GLY A 20 -2.72 -15.62 10.91
C GLY A 20 -2.29 -15.03 9.56
N SER A 21 -2.63 -15.69 8.44
CA SER A 21 -2.38 -15.17 7.09
C SER A 21 -3.21 -13.91 6.81
N LEU A 22 -2.66 -13.00 6.01
CA LEU A 22 -3.37 -11.79 5.60
C LEU A 22 -4.42 -12.16 4.55
N LEU A 23 -5.69 -11.98 4.89
CA LEU A 23 -6.82 -12.24 4.00
C LEU A 23 -7.02 -11.07 3.02
N GLN A 24 -6.95 -9.85 3.53
CA GLN A 24 -7.26 -8.64 2.76
C GLN A 24 -6.53 -7.45 3.36
N VAL A 25 -5.88 -6.63 2.54
CA VAL A 25 -5.31 -5.35 2.99
C VAL A 25 -6.41 -4.29 3.08
N THR A 26 -6.59 -3.70 4.25
CA THR A 26 -7.60 -2.64 4.48
C THR A 26 -6.98 -1.26 4.54
N ARG A 27 -5.68 -1.15 4.85
CA ARG A 27 -4.97 0.12 4.88
C ARG A 27 -3.46 -0.06 4.76
N ILE A 28 -2.80 0.83 4.02
CA ILE A 28 -1.35 0.96 3.99
C ILE A 28 -0.96 2.41 4.28
N SER A 29 -0.08 2.61 5.25
CA SER A 29 0.62 3.87 5.48
C SER A 29 1.98 3.81 4.78
N CYS A 30 2.26 4.77 3.90
CA CYS A 30 3.48 4.79 3.11
C CYS A 30 3.87 6.20 2.67
N ALA A 31 5.13 6.40 2.30
CA ALA A 31 5.57 7.58 1.57
C ALA A 31 5.69 7.29 0.07
N CYS A 32 5.12 8.13 -0.78
CA CYS A 32 5.41 8.10 -2.22
C CYS A 32 6.81 8.66 -2.45
N LEU A 33 7.70 7.88 -3.06
CA LEU A 33 9.08 8.31 -3.32
C LEU A 33 9.21 9.23 -4.53
N GLU A 34 8.16 9.33 -5.36
CA GLU A 34 8.10 10.26 -6.49
C GLU A 34 7.78 11.69 -6.03
N CYS A 35 6.67 11.89 -5.30
CA CYS A 35 6.24 13.22 -4.85
C CYS A 35 6.63 13.54 -3.39
N GLY A 36 7.24 12.60 -2.68
CA GLY A 36 7.70 12.74 -1.29
C GLY A 36 6.58 12.80 -0.24
N ARG A 37 5.31 12.63 -0.63
CA ARG A 37 4.16 12.78 0.29
C ARG A 37 3.93 11.52 1.11
N GLN A 38 3.60 11.73 2.38
CA GLN A 38 3.04 10.71 3.26
C GLN A 38 1.58 10.46 2.87
N LEU A 39 1.23 9.18 2.74
CA LEU A 39 -0.04 8.72 2.23
C LEU A 39 -0.63 7.65 3.14
N ARG A 40 -1.95 7.62 3.15
CA ARG A 40 -2.75 6.55 3.75
C ARG A 40 -3.66 6.01 2.66
N LEU A 41 -3.30 4.84 2.14
CA LEU A 41 -3.98 4.18 1.04
C LEU A 41 -5.00 3.19 1.61
N VAL A 42 -6.21 3.16 1.04
CA VAL A 42 -7.32 2.29 1.45
C VAL A 42 -8.04 1.75 0.20
N PRO A 43 -8.74 0.61 0.26
CA PRO A 43 -9.37 0.02 -0.92
C PRO A 43 -10.26 1.04 -1.66
N GLY A 44 -10.05 1.15 -2.98
CA GLY A 44 -10.75 2.14 -3.82
C GLY A 44 -10.15 3.55 -3.80
N HIS A 45 -9.16 3.82 -2.95
CA HIS A 45 -8.43 5.08 -2.92
C HIS A 45 -6.92 4.83 -2.78
N GLY A 46 -6.30 4.56 -3.93
CA GLY A 46 -4.86 4.34 -4.04
C GLY A 46 -4.37 2.98 -3.53
N LEU A 47 -5.27 2.10 -3.10
CA LEU A 47 -4.99 0.70 -2.80
C LEU A 47 -5.96 -0.19 -3.57
N LEU A 48 -5.42 -1.16 -4.29
CA LEU A 48 -6.15 -2.24 -4.92
C LEU A 48 -5.64 -3.57 -4.36
N ASP A 49 -6.50 -4.27 -3.65
CA ASP A 49 -6.22 -5.62 -3.13
C ASP A 49 -6.44 -6.64 -4.25
N LEU A 50 -5.48 -7.53 -4.45
CA LEU A 50 -5.47 -8.58 -5.45
C LEU A 50 -5.16 -9.92 -4.76
N ASP A 51 -6.16 -10.52 -4.12
CA ASP A 51 -6.14 -11.86 -3.49
C ASP A 51 -4.73 -12.42 -3.20
N GLY A 52 -4.07 -11.88 -2.18
CA GLY A 52 -2.70 -12.21 -1.78
C GLY A 52 -1.60 -11.21 -2.21
N ALA A 53 -1.95 -10.17 -2.96
CA ALA A 53 -1.09 -9.06 -3.36
C ALA A 53 -1.83 -7.71 -3.22
N ALA A 54 -1.08 -6.61 -3.23
CA ALA A 54 -1.65 -5.26 -3.21
C ALA A 54 -0.92 -4.36 -4.21
N VAL A 55 -1.70 -3.57 -4.95
CA VAL A 55 -1.20 -2.53 -5.84
C VAL A 55 -1.43 -1.18 -5.18
N LEU A 56 -0.36 -0.38 -5.09
CA LEU A 56 -0.41 0.97 -4.56
C LEU A 56 -0.48 1.96 -5.70
N THR A 57 -1.22 3.04 -5.53
CA THR A 57 -1.23 4.16 -6.46
C THR A 57 -1.33 5.45 -5.65
N CYS A 58 -0.42 6.38 -5.89
CA CYS A 58 -0.42 7.67 -5.21
C CYS A 58 -1.57 8.51 -5.77
N PRO A 59 -2.58 8.87 -4.96
CA PRO A 59 -3.73 9.65 -5.44
C PRO A 59 -3.37 11.11 -5.78
N LEU A 60 -2.14 11.55 -5.52
CA LEU A 60 -1.69 12.92 -5.74
C LEU A 60 -0.84 13.09 -7.00
N CYS A 61 -0.18 12.04 -7.47
CA CYS A 61 0.75 12.12 -8.61
C CYS A 61 0.72 10.88 -9.51
N ASP A 62 -0.25 9.99 -9.31
CA ASP A 62 -0.49 8.76 -10.08
C ASP A 62 0.72 7.80 -10.19
N ASN A 63 1.72 7.97 -9.33
CA ASN A 63 2.81 7.00 -9.18
C ASN A 63 2.22 5.65 -8.76
N ARG A 64 2.62 4.56 -9.40
CA ARG A 64 2.03 3.22 -9.22
C ARG A 64 3.11 2.16 -9.16
#